data_AF-A0A7V9CMX2-F1
#
_entry.id   AF-A0A7V9CMX2-F1
#
_cell.length_a   1.000
_cell.length_b   1.000
_cell.length_c   1.000
_cell.angle_alpha   90.00
_cell.angle_beta   90.00
_cell.angle_gamma   90.00
#
_symmetry.space_group_name_H-M   'P 1'
#
loop_
_entity.id
_entity.type
_entity.pdbx_description
1 polymer ?
#
loop_
_entity_poly.entity_id
_entity_poly.type
_entity_poly.pdbx_seq_one_letter_code
_entity_poly.pdbx_strand_id
1 'polypeptide(L)' 'MAIHYIQPGKPDQNAYIERFNRSYRTEVLNVHLVESVGELQALSSSWLEIYNTERPHDSLGRVPPLRFLPASTRG' A
#
# COMPACT_ATOMS: atom_id res chain seq x y z
N MET A 1 -11.51 15.52 -10.97
CA MET A 1 -10.56 14.38 -10.87
C MET A 1 -10.71 13.54 -12.13
N ALA A 2 -9.64 13.38 -12.91
CA ALA A 2 -9.63 12.52 -14.09
C ALA A 2 -8.90 11.21 -13.74
N ILE A 3 -9.37 10.08 -14.27
CA ILE A 3 -8.70 8.78 -14.11
C ILE A 3 -7.52 8.73 -15.07
N HIS A 4 -6.33 8.45 -14.55
CA HIS A 4 -5.12 8.25 -15.35
C HIS A 4 -4.82 6.75 -15.46
N TYR A 5 -4.99 6.20 -16.67
CA TYR A 5 -4.61 4.83 -16.97
C TYR A 5 -3.12 4.71 -17.26
N ILE A 6 -2.56 3.51 -17.05
CA ILE A 6 -1.22 3.20 -17.54
C ILE A 6 -1.19 3.22 -19.07
N GLN A 7 -0.03 3.58 -19.61
CA GLN A 7 0.21 3.56 -21.04
C GLN A 7 0.37 2.11 -21.51
N PRO A 8 -0.18 1.75 -22.69
CA PRO A 8 0.08 0.45 -23.30
C PRO A 8 1.58 0.18 -23.42
N GLY A 9 2.03 -1.00 -22.98
CA GLY A 9 3.44 -1.39 -23.01
C GLY A 9 4.33 -0.75 -21.93
N LYS A 10 3.74 -0.08 -20.93
CA LYS A 10 4.46 0.51 -19.78
C LYS A 10 4.01 -0.10 -18.43
N PRO A 11 4.26 -1.40 -18.19
CA PRO A 11 3.84 -2.08 -16.96
C PRO A 11 4.52 -1.49 -15.71
N ASP A 12 5.69 -0.89 -15.87
CA ASP A 12 6.46 -0.21 -14.83
C ASP A 12 5.68 0.95 -14.18
N GLN A 13 4.73 1.57 -14.90
CA GLN A 13 3.88 2.63 -14.35
C GLN A 13 2.95 2.14 -13.23
N ASN A 14 2.67 0.84 -13.14
CA ASN A 14 1.84 0.23 -12.09
C ASN A 14 2.66 -0.52 -11.03
N ALA A 15 3.98 -0.59 -11.17
CA ALA A 15 4.83 -1.47 -10.37
C ALA A 15 4.70 -1.26 -8.85
N TYR A 16 4.48 -0.02 -8.41
CA TYR A 16 4.29 0.31 -6.99
C TYR A 16 2.98 -0.28 -6.44
N ILE A 17 1.88 -0.14 -7.18
CA ILE A 17 0.57 -0.67 -6.81
C ILE A 17 0.58 -2.20 -6.84
N GLU A 18 1.24 -2.80 -7.83
CA GLU A 18 1.41 -4.26 -7.90
C GLU A 18 2.19 -4.81 -6.71
N ARG A 19 3.27 -4.14 -6.30
CA ARG A 19 4.04 -4.52 -5.10
C ARG A 19 3.20 -4.39 -3.83
N PHE A 20 2.45 -3.30 -3.70
CA PHE A 20 1.55 -3.07 -2.57
C PHE A 20 0.51 -4.20 -2.47
N ASN A 21 -0.22 -4.46 -3.56
CA ASN A 21 -1.26 -5.49 -3.61
C ASN A 21 -0.71 -6.89 -3.35
N ARG A 22 0.49 -7.20 -3.88
CA ARG A 22 1.17 -8.47 -3.61
C ARG A 22 1.43 -8.64 -2.12
N SER A 23 1.99 -7.61 -1.47
CA SER A 23 2.31 -7.64 -0.04
C SER A 23 1.05 -7.80 0.81
N TYR A 24 0.01 -7.02 0.51
CA TYR A 24 -1.29 -7.11 1.21
C TYR A 24 -1.91 -8.50 1.06
N ARG A 25 -1.88 -9.08 -0.14
CA ARG A 25 -2.37 -10.44 -0.37
C ARG A 25 -1.60 -11.47 0.46
N THR A 26 -0.28 -11.42 0.44
CA THR A 26 0.55 -12.42 1.14
C THR A 26 0.52 -12.28 2.66
N GLU A 27 0.36 -11.06 3.17
CA GLU A 27 0.51 -10.75 4.60
C GLU A 27 -0.82 -10.59 5.33
N VAL A 28 -1.92 -10.33 4.61
CA VAL A 28 -3.25 -10.19 5.19
C VAL A 28 -4.16 -11.29 4.66
N LEU A 29 -4.46 -11.29 3.37
CA LEU A 29 -5.52 -12.13 2.80
C LEU A 29 -5.20 -13.63 2.80
N ASN A 30 -3.92 -14.00 2.67
CA ASN A 30 -3.51 -15.40 2.65
C ASN A 30 -3.35 -16.01 4.05
N VAL A 31 -3.22 -15.20 5.10
CA VAL A 31 -2.88 -15.67 6.45
C VAL A 31 -4.03 -15.54 7.44
N HIS A 32 -5.10 -14.81 7.09
CA HIS A 32 -6.29 -14.66 7.92
C HIS A 32 -7.51 -15.24 7.21
N LEU A 33 -8.32 -16.03 7.94
CA LEU A 33 -9.68 -16.36 7.54
C LEU A 33 -10.59 -15.32 8.20
N VAL A 34 -11.30 -14.53 7.41
CA VAL A 34 -12.18 -13.47 7.89
C VAL A 34 -13.64 -13.87 7.73
N GLU A 35 -14.45 -13.61 8.75
CA GLU A 35 -15.89 -13.97 8.76
C GLU A 35 -16.78 -12.76 8.50
N SER A 36 -16.24 -11.54 8.58
CA SER A 36 -16.98 -10.31 8.34
C SER A 36 -16.14 -9.22 7.66
N VAL A 37 -16.82 -8.29 7.01
CA VAL A 37 -16.18 -7.08 6.44
C VAL A 37 -15.56 -6.22 7.54
N GLY A 38 -16.17 -6.14 8.72
CA GLY A 38 -15.65 -5.35 9.84
C GLY A 38 -14.31 -5.89 10.36
N GLU A 39 -14.17 -7.21 10.44
CA GLU A 39 -12.91 -7.87 10.78
C GLU A 39 -11.82 -7.58 9.72
N LEU A 40 -12.16 -7.73 8.43
CA LEU A 40 -11.23 -7.41 7.35
C LEU A 40 -10.80 -5.94 7.38
N GLN A 41 -11.71 -5.01 7.67
CA GLN A 41 -11.40 -3.59 7.82
C GLN A 41 -10.42 -3.35 8.97
N ALA A 42 -10.65 -3.94 10.13
CA ALA A 42 -9.75 -3.81 11.29
C ALA A 42 -8.34 -4.33 10.98
N LEU A 43 -8.23 -5.53 10.37
CA LEU A 43 -6.97 -6.09 9.91
C LEU A 43 -6.29 -5.18 8.87
N SER A 44 -7.05 -4.67 7.91
CA SER A 44 -6.56 -3.76 6.87
C SER A 44 -5.98 -2.49 7.48
N SER A 45 -6.70 -1.86 8.41
CA SER A 45 -6.28 -0.62 9.07
C SER A 45 -4.99 -0.82 9.86
N SER A 46 -4.91 -1.89 10.66
CA SER A 46 -3.70 -2.21 11.42
C SER A 46 -2.51 -2.49 10.50
N TRP A 47 -2.71 -3.28 9.44
CA TRP A 47 -1.65 -3.57 8.48
C TRP A 47 -1.21 -2.32 7.71
N LEU A 48 -2.13 -1.44 7.32
CA LEU A 48 -1.82 -0.17 6.65
C LEU A 48 -1.02 0.78 7.53
N GLU A 49 -1.29 0.82 8.83
CA GLU A 49 -0.51 1.60 9.78
C GLU A 49 0.95 1.12 9.73
N ILE A 50 1.19 -0.16 10.00
CA ILE A 50 2.54 -0.77 9.97
C ILE A 50 3.21 -0.57 8.61
N TYR A 51 2.50 -0.83 7.51
CA TYR A 51 3.03 -0.69 6.16
C TYR A 51 3.52 0.73 5.89
N ASN A 52 2.78 1.75 6.33
CA ASN A 52 3.11 3.14 6.04
C ASN A 52 4.09 3.77 7.03
N THR A 53 4.09 3.35 8.30
CA THR A 53 4.85 4.01 9.38
C THR A 53 6.09 3.26 9.83
N GLU A 54 6.17 1.95 9.58
CA GLU A 54 7.22 1.08 10.14
C GLU A 54 7.96 0.27 9.08
N ARG A 55 7.28 -0.17 8.00
CA ARG A 55 7.87 -1.08 7.02
C ARG A 55 9.08 -0.46 6.30
N PRO A 56 10.26 -1.10 6.32
CA PRO A 56 11.39 -0.64 5.55
C PRO A 56 11.20 -0.98 4.06
N HIS A 57 11.43 0.00 3.18
CA HIS A 57 11.43 -0.22 1.73
C HIS A 57 12.82 0.07 1.14
N ASP A 58 13.42 -0.91 0.47
CA ASP A 58 14.76 -0.74 -0.10
C ASP A 58 14.81 0.37 -1.16
N SER A 59 13.75 0.52 -1.97
CA SER A 59 13.61 1.62 -2.94
C SER A 59 13.55 3.00 -2.29
N LEU A 60 13.30 3.05 -0.98
CA LEU A 60 13.21 4.27 -0.19
C LEU A 60 14.40 4.42 0.78
N GLY A 61 15.49 3.66 0.61
CA GLY A 61 16.63 3.73 1.54
C GLY A 61 16.31 3.13 2.92
N ARG A 62 15.44 2.12 2.96
CA ARG A 62 15.02 1.40 4.17
C ARG A 62 14.20 2.23 5.17
N VAL A 63 13.55 3.30 4.69
CA VAL A 63 12.61 4.07 5.52
C VAL A 63 11.15 3.84 5.08
N PRO A 64 10.17 4.09 5.97
CA PRO A 64 8.75 3.88 5.68
C PRO A 64 8.17 4.87 4.66
N PRO A 65 7.11 4.50 3.92
CA PRO A 65 6.50 5.34 2.88
C PRO A 65 6.05 6.71 3.37
N LEU A 66 5.52 6.80 4.59
CA LEU A 66 4.99 8.06 5.14
C LEU A 66 6.07 9.15 5.23
N ARG A 67 7.36 8.78 5.31
CA ARG A 67 8.48 9.74 5.36
C ARG A 67 8.66 10.55 4.07
N PHE A 68 8.10 10.09 2.95
CA PHE A 68 8.17 10.78 1.66
C PHE A 68 6.86 11.46 1.27
N LEU A 69 5.82 11.38 2.11
CA LEU A 69 4.64 12.20 1.87
C LEU A 69 5.03 13.66 2.04
N PRO A 70 4.81 14.53 1.04
CA PRO A 70 4.93 15.96 1.25
C PRO A 70 4.00 16.36 2.39
N ALA A 71 4.47 17.22 3.28
CA ALA A 71 3.60 17.84 4.29
C ALA A 71 2.38 18.38 3.56
N SER A 72 1.17 18.04 4.03
CA SER A 72 -0.06 18.52 3.40
C SER A 72 0.00 20.04 3.34
N THR A 73 0.23 20.58 2.14
CA THR A 73 0.09 22.00 1.88
C THR A 73 -1.40 22.27 2.04
N ARG A 74 -1.80 22.72 3.24
CA ARG A 74 -3.11 23.32 3.45
C ARG A 74 -3.12 24.60 2.61
N GLY A 75 -3.69 24.51 1.41
CA GLY A 75 -4.14 25.64 0.61
C GLY A 75 -5.63 25.84 0.82
#